data_AF-A0A520DX04-F1
#
_entry.id   AF-A0A520DX04-F1
#
_cell.length_a   1.000
_cell.length_b   1.000
_cell.length_c   1.000
_cell.angle_alpha   90.00
_cell.angle_beta   90.00
_cell.angle_gamma   90.00
#
_symmetry.space_group_name_H-M   'P 1'
#
loop_
_entity.id
_entity.type
_entity.pdbx_description
1 polymer ?
#
loop_
_entity_poly.entity_id
_entity_poly.type
_entity_poly.pdbx_seq_one_letter_code
_entity_poly.pdbx_strand_id
1 'polypeptide(L)'
;EYDSGQSYYLLKNGKKIGRDSLYIWDMTYDFEQEEKIRFRDLKTDKVGFFGPNGKIIIPAIYDDAQPFRNGTAVVLYNARHICADGSIYDPKHPCEHWNWDGITALIDTENNVIADSLDLNSLSYINWYSMKKSDKPADTILQRSYKSKDGHYLSFLDYEKGVQILVFSEVYK
;
A
#
# COMPACT_ATOMS: atom_id res chain seq x y z
N GLU A 1 -6.35 35.26 -15.30
CA GLU A 1 -6.64 33.96 -15.91
C GLU A 1 -7.41 33.12 -14.92
N TYR A 2 -8.61 32.67 -15.28
CA TYR A 2 -9.31 31.65 -14.49
C TYR A 2 -8.57 30.33 -14.73
N ASP A 3 -7.86 29.85 -13.70
CA ASP A 3 -7.28 28.50 -13.65
C ASP A 3 -8.47 27.54 -13.81
N SER A 4 -8.63 26.95 -15.00
CA SER A 4 -9.65 25.92 -15.27
C SER A 4 -9.60 24.92 -14.13
N GLY A 5 -10.72 24.61 -13.47
CA GLY A 5 -10.84 23.86 -12.22
C GLY A 5 -10.26 22.44 -12.19
N GLN A 6 -8.99 22.30 -12.54
CA GLN A 6 -8.19 21.10 -12.51
C GLN A 6 -7.53 21.05 -11.13
N SER A 7 -7.75 19.96 -10.42
CA SER A 7 -7.11 19.68 -9.13
C SER A 7 -5.61 19.47 -9.33
N TYR A 8 -4.83 19.73 -8.28
CA TYR A 8 -3.38 19.54 -8.26
C TYR A 8 -2.90 19.32 -6.83
N TYR A 9 -1.73 18.72 -6.67
CA TYR A 9 -1.01 18.76 -5.39
C TYR A 9 -0.26 20.09 -5.26
N LEU A 10 -0.39 20.74 -4.10
CA LEU A 10 0.33 21.97 -3.77
C LEU A 10 1.46 21.65 -2.79
N LEU A 11 2.70 21.79 -3.23
CA LEU A 11 3.88 21.56 -2.38
C LEU A 11 4.16 22.76 -1.48
N LYS A 12 4.93 22.54 -0.39
CA LYS A 12 5.32 23.57 0.59
C LYS A 12 6.03 24.78 -0.04
N ASN A 13 6.74 24.58 -1.15
CA ASN A 13 7.42 25.64 -1.91
C ASN A 13 6.49 26.39 -2.89
N GLY A 14 5.18 26.16 -2.84
CA GLY A 14 4.18 26.77 -3.72
C GLY A 14 4.07 26.12 -5.12
N LYS A 15 4.89 25.10 -5.42
CA LYS A 15 4.84 24.41 -6.70
C LYS A 15 3.57 23.55 -6.80
N LYS A 16 2.82 23.73 -7.88
CA LYS A 16 1.69 22.87 -8.26
C LYS A 16 2.18 21.68 -9.10
N ILE A 17 1.79 20.46 -8.77
CA ILE A 17 2.16 19.24 -9.50
C ILE A 17 0.97 18.30 -9.69
N GLY A 18 1.14 17.28 -10.56
CA GLY A 18 0.22 16.16 -10.67
C GLY A 18 -1.16 16.48 -11.24
N ARG A 19 -1.31 17.57 -12.00
CA ARG A 19 -2.60 17.98 -12.59
C ARG A 19 -3.31 16.88 -13.40
N ASP A 20 -2.52 16.00 -14.00
CA ASP A 20 -2.94 14.90 -14.88
C ASP A 20 -2.64 13.53 -14.27
N SER A 21 -2.29 13.45 -12.99
CA SER A 21 -1.82 12.21 -12.38
C SER A 21 -2.21 12.07 -10.91
N LEU A 22 -3.28 12.74 -10.48
CA LEU A 22 -3.73 12.67 -9.09
C LEU A 22 -4.10 11.23 -8.73
N TYR A 23 -3.56 10.76 -7.63
CA TYR A 23 -4.06 9.56 -6.97
C TYR A 23 -5.32 9.94 -6.17
N ILE A 24 -6.43 9.28 -6.51
CA ILE A 24 -7.73 9.44 -5.85
C ILE A 24 -8.15 8.08 -5.33
N TRP A 25 -8.51 8.03 -4.05
CA TRP A 25 -9.08 6.84 -3.42
C TRP A 25 -10.21 7.26 -2.49
N ASP A 26 -11.34 6.57 -2.58
CA ASP A 26 -12.58 6.89 -1.84
C ASP A 26 -12.92 8.39 -1.91
N MET A 27 -13.01 8.91 -3.15
CA MET A 27 -13.31 10.31 -3.47
C MET A 27 -12.35 11.34 -2.87
N THR A 28 -11.20 10.91 -2.33
CA THR A 28 -10.21 11.76 -1.66
C THR A 28 -8.90 11.77 -2.42
N TYR A 29 -8.28 12.95 -2.56
CA TYR A 29 -6.95 13.08 -3.12
C TYR A 29 -5.89 12.62 -2.13
N ASP A 30 -4.83 11.99 -2.63
CA ASP A 30 -3.70 11.66 -1.75
C ASP A 30 -3.06 12.91 -1.13
N PHE A 31 -2.31 12.71 -0.04
CA PHE A 31 -1.56 13.76 0.62
C PHE A 31 -0.14 13.29 0.95
N GLU A 32 0.72 14.25 1.29
CA GLU A 32 2.12 13.95 1.61
C GLU A 32 2.23 13.13 2.90
N GLN A 33 2.88 11.98 2.79
CA GLN A 33 3.23 11.09 3.89
C GLN A 33 4.72 10.73 3.76
N GLU A 34 5.50 11.06 4.79
CA GLU A 34 6.95 10.81 4.82
C GLU A 34 7.69 11.35 3.58
N GLU A 35 7.35 12.59 3.20
CA GLU A 35 7.86 13.34 2.05
C GLU A 35 7.48 12.76 0.68
N LYS A 36 6.46 11.89 0.64
CA LYS A 36 6.04 11.20 -0.57
C LYS A 36 4.55 11.38 -0.82
N ILE A 37 4.17 11.52 -2.08
CA ILE A 37 2.78 11.62 -2.52
C ILE A 37 2.58 10.59 -3.62
N ARG A 38 1.57 9.73 -3.51
CA ARG A 38 1.24 8.80 -4.59
C ARG A 38 0.67 9.56 -5.77
N PHE A 39 0.96 9.06 -6.96
CA PHE A 39 0.36 9.55 -8.20
C PHE A 39 -0.03 8.35 -9.06
N ARG A 40 -1.06 8.52 -9.89
CA ARG A 40 -1.52 7.49 -10.82
C ARG A 40 -1.27 7.97 -12.24
N ASP A 41 -0.48 7.23 -13.01
CA ASP A 41 -0.29 7.50 -14.43
C ASP A 41 -1.54 7.05 -15.19
N LEU A 42 -2.27 8.01 -15.78
CA LEU A 42 -3.51 7.75 -16.51
C LEU A 42 -3.31 6.92 -17.78
N LYS A 43 -2.07 6.82 -18.31
CA LYS A 43 -1.79 6.03 -19.51
C LYS A 43 -1.64 4.54 -19.22
N THR A 44 -0.97 4.22 -18.12
CA THR A 44 -0.67 2.83 -17.74
C THR A 44 -1.56 2.32 -16.61
N ASP A 45 -2.31 3.21 -15.97
CA ASP A 45 -3.07 2.98 -14.75
C ASP A 45 -2.21 2.41 -13.60
N LYS A 46 -0.97 2.89 -13.51
CA LYS A 46 0.00 2.47 -12.48
C LYS A 46 0.25 3.56 -11.47
N VAL A 47 0.61 3.15 -10.27
CA VAL A 47 0.92 4.02 -9.14
C VAL A 47 2.43 4.17 -8.98
N GLY A 48 2.86 5.41 -8.76
CA GLY A 48 4.22 5.79 -8.40
C GLY A 48 4.22 6.82 -7.27
N PHE A 49 5.39 7.37 -6.95
CA PHE A 49 5.54 8.37 -5.88
C PHE A 49 6.33 9.60 -6.35
N PHE A 50 5.76 10.77 -6.08
CA PHE A 50 6.49 12.04 -6.09
C PHE A 50 7.23 12.22 -4.77
N GLY A 51 8.43 12.81 -4.82
CA GLY A 51 9.16 13.30 -3.66
C GLY A 51 8.81 14.75 -3.31
N PRO A 52 9.48 15.36 -2.31
CA PRO A 52 9.09 16.65 -1.74
C PRO A 52 9.25 17.85 -2.69
N ASN A 53 10.04 17.71 -3.76
CA ASN A 53 10.20 18.71 -4.81
C ASN A 53 9.28 18.48 -6.03
N GLY A 54 8.41 17.46 -5.95
CA GLY A 54 7.51 17.03 -7.01
C GLY A 54 8.20 16.32 -8.17
N LYS A 55 9.43 15.84 -8.00
CA LYS A 55 10.05 14.90 -8.93
C LYS A 55 9.55 13.49 -8.63
N ILE A 56 9.43 12.68 -9.66
CA ILE A 56 9.17 11.25 -9.52
C ILE A 56 10.41 10.62 -8.87
N ILE A 57 10.23 10.04 -7.68
CA ILE A 57 11.28 9.30 -6.97
C ILE A 57 11.07 7.78 -7.10
N ILE A 58 9.81 7.36 -7.28
CA ILE A 58 9.44 5.99 -7.63
C ILE A 58 8.54 6.07 -8.86
N PRO A 59 8.95 5.50 -10.01
CA PRO A 59 8.13 5.50 -11.23
C PRO A 59 6.77 4.82 -11.04
N ALA A 60 5.82 5.12 -11.92
CA ALA A 60 4.51 4.47 -11.94
C ALA A 60 4.62 3.03 -12.47
N ILE A 61 4.89 2.08 -11.59
CA ILE A 61 5.10 0.66 -11.93
C ILE A 61 4.21 -0.30 -11.14
N TYR A 62 3.53 0.18 -10.10
CA TYR A 62 2.69 -0.64 -9.24
C TYR A 62 1.23 -0.60 -9.70
N ASP A 63 0.53 -1.72 -9.57
CA ASP A 63 -0.93 -1.78 -9.81
C ASP A 63 -1.69 -0.97 -8.74
N ASP A 64 -1.23 -1.07 -7.50
CA ASP A 64 -1.71 -0.24 -6.40
C ASP A 64 -0.60 -0.02 -5.34
N ALA A 65 -0.75 1.01 -4.50
CA ALA A 65 0.17 1.29 -3.42
C ALA A 65 -0.49 2.00 -2.24
N GLN A 66 -0.11 1.60 -1.02
CA GLN A 66 -0.41 2.33 0.21
C GLN A 66 0.60 3.48 0.42
N PRO A 67 0.27 4.51 1.24
CA PRO A 67 1.23 5.55 1.58
C PRO A 67 2.41 4.98 2.35
N PHE A 68 3.54 5.66 2.30
CA PHE A 68 4.69 5.33 3.14
C PHE A 68 4.36 5.52 4.62
N ARG A 69 4.77 4.53 5.42
CA ARG A 69 4.74 4.52 6.88
C ARG A 69 5.97 3.80 7.40
N ASN A 70 6.66 4.41 8.34
CA ASN A 70 7.87 3.91 8.96
C ASN A 70 8.97 3.55 7.92
N GLY A 71 9.14 4.38 6.89
CA GLY A 71 10.14 4.18 5.84
C GLY A 71 9.81 3.07 4.84
N THR A 72 8.57 2.53 4.88
CA THR A 72 8.14 1.44 4.01
C THR A 72 6.77 1.70 3.39
N ALA A 73 6.46 1.07 2.27
CA ALA A 73 5.13 1.10 1.68
C ALA A 73 4.70 -0.30 1.21
N VAL A 74 3.41 -0.60 1.38
CA VAL A 74 2.81 -1.79 0.78
C VAL A 74 2.46 -1.47 -0.67
N VAL A 75 2.87 -2.34 -1.58
CA VAL A 75 2.59 -2.22 -3.02
C VAL A 75 2.03 -3.52 -3.57
N LEU A 76 1.24 -3.40 -4.62
CA LEU A 76 0.72 -4.49 -5.42
C LEU A 76 1.35 -4.42 -6.81
N TYR A 77 1.90 -5.52 -7.30
CA TYR A 77 2.47 -5.61 -8.65
C TYR A 77 2.15 -6.94 -9.33
N ASN A 78 2.26 -6.93 -10.65
CA ASN A 78 1.87 -8.04 -11.53
C ASN A 78 0.43 -8.48 -11.27
N ALA A 79 -0.45 -7.52 -11.00
CA ALA A 79 -1.82 -7.82 -10.65
C ALA A 79 -2.73 -7.87 -11.88
N ARG A 80 -3.81 -8.63 -11.73
CA ARG A 80 -4.92 -8.72 -12.66
C ARG A 80 -6.23 -8.67 -11.88
N HIS A 81 -7.31 -8.35 -12.56
CA HIS A 81 -8.65 -8.42 -11.97
C HIS A 81 -9.19 -9.84 -12.10
N ILE A 82 -9.70 -10.39 -10.99
CA ILE A 82 -10.40 -11.67 -10.91
C ILE A 82 -11.84 -11.40 -10.46
N CYS A 83 -12.80 -11.93 -11.19
CA CYS A 83 -14.22 -11.84 -10.86
C CYS A 83 -14.57 -12.65 -9.61
N ALA A 84 -15.72 -12.36 -9.00
CA ALA A 84 -16.17 -13.05 -7.78
C ALA A 84 -16.31 -14.58 -7.94
N ASP A 85 -16.48 -15.08 -9.16
CA ASP A 85 -16.55 -16.52 -9.49
C ASP A 85 -15.16 -17.17 -9.73
N GLY A 86 -14.07 -16.39 -9.64
CA GLY A 86 -12.70 -16.84 -9.86
C GLY A 86 -12.21 -16.74 -11.30
N SER A 87 -13.03 -16.29 -12.25
CA SER A 87 -12.60 -16.05 -13.63
C SER A 87 -11.75 -14.78 -13.77
N ILE A 88 -10.88 -14.72 -14.78
CA ILE A 88 -10.12 -13.49 -15.09
C ILE A 88 -11.07 -12.48 -15.73
N TYR A 89 -11.02 -11.23 -15.28
CA TYR A 89 -11.80 -10.13 -15.85
C TYR A 89 -11.56 -9.98 -17.35
N ASP A 90 -12.65 -9.95 -18.13
CA ASP A 90 -12.66 -9.67 -19.56
C ASP A 90 -13.37 -8.33 -19.81
N PRO A 91 -12.71 -7.31 -20.40
CA PRO A 91 -13.36 -6.06 -20.76
C PRO A 91 -14.57 -6.22 -21.71
N LYS A 92 -14.65 -7.31 -22.48
CA LYS A 92 -15.79 -7.59 -23.37
C LYS A 92 -16.98 -8.18 -22.63
N HIS A 93 -16.74 -8.82 -21.49
CA HIS A 93 -17.74 -9.45 -20.63
C HIS A 93 -17.45 -9.10 -19.17
N PRO A 94 -17.60 -7.82 -18.80
CA PRO A 94 -17.17 -7.34 -17.50
C PRO A 94 -18.05 -7.92 -16.41
N CYS A 95 -17.44 -8.49 -15.37
CA CYS A 95 -18.14 -8.79 -14.14
C CYS A 95 -18.38 -7.51 -13.33
N GLU A 96 -19.48 -7.49 -12.58
CA GLU A 96 -19.86 -6.34 -11.73
C GLU A 96 -18.93 -6.18 -10.51
N HIS A 97 -18.37 -7.30 -10.04
CA HIS A 97 -17.47 -7.35 -8.89
C HIS A 97 -16.19 -8.09 -9.25
N TRP A 98 -15.06 -7.43 -9.02
CA TRP A 98 -13.73 -8.00 -9.20
C TRP A 98 -12.83 -7.62 -8.03
N ASN A 99 -11.82 -8.46 -7.81
CA ASN A 99 -10.75 -8.25 -6.85
C ASN A 99 -9.40 -8.26 -7.57
N TRP A 100 -8.41 -7.65 -6.96
CA TRP A 100 -7.03 -7.77 -7.41
C TRP A 100 -6.44 -9.14 -7.05
N ASP A 101 -5.82 -9.79 -8.02
CA ASP A 101 -4.99 -10.98 -7.88
C ASP A 101 -3.58 -10.62 -8.35
N GLY A 102 -2.65 -10.49 -7.42
CA GLY A 102 -1.28 -10.07 -7.69
C GLY A 102 -0.36 -10.26 -6.50
N ILE A 103 0.87 -9.80 -6.62
CA ILE A 103 1.88 -9.95 -5.57
C ILE A 103 1.88 -8.70 -4.70
N THR A 104 1.58 -8.88 -3.43
CA THR A 104 1.69 -7.81 -2.43
C THR A 104 3.08 -7.83 -1.82
N ALA A 105 3.79 -6.70 -1.87
CA ALA A 105 5.12 -6.54 -1.33
C ALA A 105 5.21 -5.34 -0.38
N LEU A 106 6.24 -5.38 0.46
CA LEU A 106 6.74 -4.25 1.22
C LEU A 106 7.99 -3.72 0.51
N ILE A 107 8.00 -2.43 0.18
CA ILE A 107 9.16 -1.74 -0.37
C ILE A 107 9.75 -0.75 0.63
N ASP A 108 11.04 -0.48 0.50
CA ASP A 108 11.72 0.62 1.20
C ASP A 108 11.63 1.95 0.42
N THR A 109 12.26 2.99 0.97
CA THR A 109 12.27 4.34 0.35
C THR A 109 13.03 4.43 -0.96
N GLU A 110 13.89 3.45 -1.26
CA GLU A 110 14.69 3.36 -2.48
C GLU A 110 14.02 2.46 -3.54
N ASN A 111 12.78 2.02 -3.27
CA ASN A 111 12.01 1.13 -4.14
C ASN A 111 12.54 -0.32 -4.19
N ASN A 112 13.30 -0.76 -3.19
CA ASN A 112 13.70 -2.15 -3.08
C ASN A 112 12.56 -2.96 -2.44
N VAL A 113 12.23 -4.11 -3.02
CA VAL A 113 11.31 -5.08 -2.38
C VAL A 113 12.03 -5.76 -1.21
N ILE A 114 11.60 -5.47 0.01
CA ILE A 114 12.21 -6.01 1.24
C ILE A 114 11.47 -7.24 1.75
N ALA A 115 10.18 -7.40 1.44
CA ALA A 115 9.39 -8.61 1.67
C ALA A 115 8.27 -8.69 0.62
N ASP A 116 7.84 -9.90 0.27
CA ASP A 116 6.75 -10.12 -0.69
C ASP A 116 5.80 -11.23 -0.22
N SER A 117 4.72 -11.42 -0.99
CA SER A 117 3.62 -12.34 -0.66
C SER A 117 2.97 -12.03 0.69
N LEU A 118 2.78 -10.74 1.00
CA LEU A 118 2.05 -10.34 2.19
C LEU A 118 0.57 -10.68 2.04
N ASP A 119 -0.03 -11.23 3.09
CA ASP A 119 -1.48 -11.51 3.15
C ASP A 119 -2.27 -10.21 3.29
N LEU A 120 -2.90 -9.77 2.18
CA LEU A 120 -3.68 -8.53 2.10
C LEU A 120 -4.75 -8.41 3.19
N ASN A 121 -5.43 -9.51 3.53
CA ASN A 121 -6.51 -9.50 4.52
C ASN A 121 -6.01 -9.11 5.91
N SER A 122 -4.74 -9.41 6.20
CA SER A 122 -4.13 -9.11 7.48
C SER A 122 -3.58 -7.68 7.62
N LEU A 123 -3.46 -6.94 6.52
CA LEU A 123 -2.74 -5.66 6.52
C LEU A 123 -3.50 -4.52 7.22
N SER A 124 -4.83 -4.61 7.26
CA SER A 124 -5.71 -3.58 7.85
C SER A 124 -5.51 -3.40 9.36
N TYR A 125 -4.98 -4.42 10.05
CA TYR A 125 -4.82 -4.43 11.51
C TYR A 125 -3.37 -4.29 11.97
N ILE A 126 -2.43 -4.09 11.04
CA ILE A 126 -1.01 -3.99 11.35
C ILE A 126 -0.65 -2.59 11.83
N ASN A 127 0.10 -2.52 12.94
CA ASN A 127 0.81 -1.31 13.31
C ASN A 127 2.15 -1.22 12.56
N TRP A 128 2.16 -0.50 11.45
CA TRP A 128 3.35 -0.30 10.61
C TRP A 128 4.54 0.36 11.33
N TYR A 129 4.30 1.13 12.40
CA TYR A 129 5.36 1.77 13.21
C TYR A 129 6.01 0.83 14.23
N SER A 130 5.49 -0.40 14.38
CA SER A 130 6.02 -1.39 15.34
C SER A 130 7.04 -2.35 14.73
N MET A 131 7.46 -2.12 13.48
CA MET A 131 8.33 -3.02 12.72
C MET A 131 9.62 -3.33 13.49
N LYS A 132 9.92 -4.63 13.63
CA LYS A 132 11.17 -5.15 14.19
C LYS A 132 11.77 -6.19 13.26
N LYS A 133 13.09 -6.14 13.08
CA LYS A 133 13.84 -7.13 12.31
C LYS A 133 14.53 -8.12 13.25
N SER A 134 14.45 -9.42 12.94
CA SER A 134 15.04 -10.50 13.74
C SER A 134 15.39 -11.73 12.90
N ASP A 135 16.26 -12.61 13.40
CA ASP A 135 16.62 -13.86 12.71
C ASP A 135 15.53 -14.94 12.76
N LYS A 136 14.58 -14.77 13.69
CA LYS A 136 13.46 -15.69 13.92
C LYS A 136 12.14 -14.92 13.84
N PRO A 137 11.03 -15.58 13.48
CA PRO A 137 9.71 -14.96 13.58
C PRO A 137 9.38 -14.62 15.04
N ALA A 138 8.43 -13.72 15.23
CA ALA A 138 7.97 -13.34 16.55
C ALA A 138 7.36 -14.55 17.27
N ASP A 139 7.71 -14.69 18.55
CA ASP A 139 7.21 -15.77 19.42
C ASP A 139 5.91 -15.40 20.14
N THR A 140 5.25 -14.31 19.71
CA THR A 140 4.04 -13.82 20.34
C THR A 140 2.88 -13.87 19.36
N ILE A 141 1.75 -14.37 19.82
CA ILE A 141 0.50 -14.34 19.06
C ILE A 141 0.02 -12.92 18.74
N LEU A 142 0.50 -11.90 19.43
CA LEU A 142 0.20 -10.49 19.16
C LEU A 142 0.92 -9.91 17.93
N GLN A 143 1.83 -10.67 17.34
CA GLN A 143 2.65 -10.22 16.24
C GLN A 143 2.43 -11.06 14.99
N ARG A 144 2.76 -10.46 13.86
CA ARG A 144 2.81 -11.10 12.55
C ARG A 144 4.19 -10.88 11.96
N SER A 145 4.79 -11.95 11.46
CA SER A 145 6.12 -11.92 10.87
C SER A 145 6.07 -12.27 9.40
N TYR A 146 6.78 -11.50 8.59
CA TYR A 146 7.00 -11.76 7.17
C TYR A 146 8.48 -12.01 6.96
N LYS A 147 8.80 -13.01 6.13
CA LYS A 147 10.20 -13.30 5.78
C LYS A 147 10.69 -12.23 4.81
N SER A 148 11.80 -11.59 5.13
CA SER A 148 12.43 -10.60 4.24
C SER A 148 13.30 -11.27 3.19
N LYS A 149 13.60 -10.53 2.12
CA LYS A 149 14.45 -11.00 1.01
C LYS A 149 15.87 -11.34 1.42
N ASP A 150 16.38 -10.71 2.48
CA ASP A 150 17.70 -10.98 3.06
C ASP A 150 17.69 -12.17 4.05
N GLY A 151 16.56 -12.87 4.22
CA GLY A 151 16.47 -14.09 5.01
C GLY A 151 16.09 -13.90 6.48
N HIS A 152 15.99 -12.65 6.96
CA HIS A 152 15.48 -12.33 8.28
C HIS A 152 13.94 -12.31 8.32
N TYR A 153 13.38 -11.88 9.45
CA TYR A 153 11.96 -11.69 9.66
C TYR A 153 11.66 -10.24 10.05
N LEU A 154 10.67 -9.66 9.40
CA LEU A 154 10.06 -8.38 9.77
C LEU A 154 8.78 -8.66 10.53
N SER A 155 8.72 -8.23 11.79
CA SER A 155 7.60 -8.49 12.70
C SER A 155 6.88 -7.20 13.07
N PHE A 156 5.55 -7.27 13.14
CA PHE A 156 4.67 -6.14 13.42
C PHE A 156 3.63 -6.56 14.46
N LEU A 157 3.19 -5.63 15.30
CA LEU A 157 1.99 -5.80 16.13
C LEU A 157 0.76 -5.89 15.23
N ASP A 158 -0.09 -6.87 15.53
CA ASP A 158 -1.33 -7.18 14.82
C ASP A 158 -2.49 -7.01 15.82
N TYR A 159 -3.26 -5.93 15.64
CA TYR A 159 -4.32 -5.57 16.58
C TYR A 159 -5.50 -6.54 16.55
N GLU A 160 -5.76 -7.21 15.43
CA GLU A 160 -6.84 -8.20 15.33
C GLU A 160 -6.59 -9.34 16.31
N LYS A 161 -5.34 -9.82 16.36
CA LYS A 161 -4.94 -10.89 17.28
C LYS A 161 -5.03 -10.45 18.74
N GLY A 162 -4.74 -9.17 19.03
CA GLY A 162 -4.92 -8.59 20.36
C GLY A 162 -6.38 -8.57 20.83
N VAL A 163 -7.30 -8.17 19.95
CA VAL A 163 -8.75 -8.17 20.24
C VAL A 163 -9.27 -9.58 20.47
N GLN A 164 -8.88 -10.54 19.62
CA GLN A 164 -9.28 -11.94 19.79
C GLN A 164 -8.93 -12.46 21.19
N ILE A 165 -7.70 -12.21 21.68
CA ILE A 165 -7.26 -12.65 23.01
C ILE A 165 -8.12 -12.05 24.12
N LEU A 166 -8.39 -10.74 24.06
CA LEU A 166 -9.21 -10.06 25.05
C LEU A 166 -10.60 -10.70 25.12
N VAL A 167 -11.25 -10.89 23.98
CA VAL A 167 -12.58 -11.54 23.89
C VAL A 167 -12.53 -12.96 24.46
N PHE A 168 -11.54 -13.79 24.08
CA PHE A 168 -11.39 -15.13 24.64
C PHE A 168 -11.15 -15.11 26.16
N SER A 169 -10.39 -14.15 26.68
CA SER A 169 -10.09 -14.06 28.11
C SER A 169 -11.26 -13.55 28.97
N GLU A 170 -12.21 -12.82 28.38
CA GLU A 170 -13.37 -12.27 29.08
C GLU A 170 -14.61 -13.17 28.95
N VAL A 171 -14.80 -13.86 27.82
CA VAL A 171 -15.95 -14.75 27.59
C VAL A 171 -15.80 -16.10 28.28
N TYR A 172 -14.58 -16.57 28.52
CA TYR A 172 -14.30 -17.86 29.16
C TYR A 172 -13.82 -17.73 30.62
N LYS A 173 -14.13 -16.60 31.28
CA LYS A 173 -14.09 -16.47 32.75
C LYS A 173 -15.42 -16.92 33.34
#